data_AF-A0A2N6PXP1-F1
#
_entry.id   AF-A0A2N6PXP1-F1
#
_cell.length_a   1.000
_cell.length_b   1.000
_cell.length_c   1.000
_cell.angle_alpha   90.00
_cell.angle_beta   90.00
_cell.angle_gamma   90.00
#
_symmetry.space_group_name_H-M   'P 1'
#
loop_
_entity.id
_entity.type
_entity.pdbx_description
1 polymer ?
#
loop_
_entity_poly.entity_id
_entity_poly.type
_entity_poly.pdbx_seq_one_letter_code
_entity_poly.pdbx_strand_id
1 'polypeptide(L)'
;MKKRWIAAAAGAALVVAGAAVYVIREDRIAAAECDLVASLDAATAAPIGTGESVTIIGDSYTQGFGLDDPRTSWVSYLPDRRATVSASSGAGFTRDGLCDSPSLSELTESASGPLILQGGLNDVGGDMKALERTIDDLLSGNDVLVLVGPTRAPAFDADEIADVVEVLSEAAKEHGVPYLDATEWDLPFSDGIHLTADGHAEFGGHVASSL
;
A
#
# COMPACT_ATOMS: atom_id res chain seq x y z
N MET A 1 0.12 11.89 -58.98
CA MET A 1 1.03 11.26 -57.98
C MET A 1 1.38 12.18 -56.81
N LYS A 2 1.92 13.40 -57.01
CA LYS A 2 2.36 14.30 -55.91
C LYS A 2 1.34 14.54 -54.77
N LYS A 3 0.05 14.70 -55.08
CA LYS A 3 -1.01 14.92 -54.06
C LYS A 3 -1.23 13.74 -53.11
N ARG A 4 -1.01 12.49 -53.56
CA ARG A 4 -1.17 11.28 -52.73
C ARG A 4 -0.03 11.12 -51.73
N TRP A 5 1.19 11.53 -52.09
CA TRP A 5 2.35 11.52 -51.21
C TRP A 5 2.29 12.60 -50.14
N ILE A 6 1.78 13.79 -50.46
CA ILE A 6 1.58 14.86 -49.47
C ILE A 6 0.52 14.46 -48.43
N ALA A 7 -0.58 13.85 -48.86
CA ALA A 7 -1.61 13.35 -47.95
C ALA A 7 -1.11 12.22 -47.05
N ALA A 8 -0.32 11.28 -47.59
CA ALA A 8 0.29 10.21 -46.81
C ALA A 8 1.32 10.74 -45.78
N ALA A 9 2.15 11.71 -46.17
CA ALA A 9 3.12 12.34 -45.27
C ALA A 9 2.44 13.15 -44.16
N ALA A 10 1.37 13.89 -44.48
CA ALA A 10 0.58 14.61 -43.48
C ALA A 10 -0.14 13.67 -42.50
N GLY A 11 -0.69 12.55 -42.99
CA GLY A 11 -1.27 11.51 -42.15
C GLY A 11 -0.27 10.85 -41.21
N ALA A 12 0.91 10.50 -41.71
CA ALA A 12 1.99 9.94 -40.89
C ALA A 12 2.48 10.94 -39.83
N ALA A 13 2.63 12.22 -40.17
CA ALA A 13 3.02 13.26 -39.22
C ALA A 13 1.99 13.46 -38.10
N LEU A 14 0.69 13.39 -38.41
CA LEU A 14 -0.37 13.47 -37.41
C LEU A 14 -0.39 12.26 -36.47
N VAL A 15 -0.14 11.06 -36.98
CA VAL A 15 -0.04 9.84 -36.14
C VAL A 15 1.16 9.92 -35.21
N VAL A 16 2.33 10.35 -35.71
CA VAL A 16 3.54 10.53 -34.89
C VAL A 16 3.34 11.62 -33.84
N ALA A 17 2.72 12.74 -34.20
CA ALA A 17 2.41 13.81 -33.25
C ALA A 17 1.40 13.36 -32.18
N GLY A 18 0.37 12.59 -32.56
CA GLY A 18 -0.58 12.01 -31.62
C GLY A 18 0.07 11.01 -30.67
N ALA A 19 0.92 10.13 -31.18
CA ALA A 19 1.69 9.19 -30.36
C ALA A 19 2.64 9.90 -29.39
N ALA A 20 3.33 10.95 -29.86
CA ALA A 20 4.21 11.77 -29.01
C ALA A 20 3.42 12.48 -27.89
N VAL A 21 2.26 13.06 -28.20
CA VAL A 21 1.38 13.70 -27.19
C VAL A 21 0.86 12.69 -26.18
N TYR A 22 0.51 11.48 -26.62
CA TYR A 22 0.06 10.40 -25.74
C TYR A 22 1.17 9.97 -24.78
N VAL A 23 2.38 9.68 -25.29
CA VAL A 23 3.53 9.29 -24.47
C VAL A 23 3.88 10.40 -23.46
N ILE A 24 3.93 11.66 -23.89
CA ILE A 24 4.20 12.80 -23.01
C ILE A 24 3.12 12.93 -21.91
N ARG A 25 1.86 12.53 -22.18
CA ARG A 25 0.79 12.59 -21.19
C ARG A 25 0.95 11.49 -20.13
N GLU A 26 1.21 10.26 -20.56
CA GLU A 26 1.46 9.13 -19.65
C GLU A 26 2.68 9.39 -18.76
N ASP A 27 3.79 9.85 -19.34
CA ASP A 27 5.00 10.20 -18.59
C ASP A 27 4.73 11.27 -17.53
N ARG A 28 3.85 12.24 -17.82
CA ARG A 28 3.49 13.30 -16.87
C ARG A 28 2.56 12.81 -15.76
N ILE A 29 1.66 11.87 -16.05
CA ILE A 29 0.79 11.27 -15.04
C ILE A 29 1.64 10.45 -14.07
N ALA A 30 2.52 9.59 -14.59
CA ALA A 30 3.47 8.83 -13.79
C ALA A 30 4.40 9.74 -12.96
N ALA A 31 4.93 10.82 -13.55
CA ALA A 31 5.76 11.77 -12.80
C ALA A 31 4.98 12.46 -11.66
N ALA A 32 3.73 12.85 -11.90
CA ALA A 32 2.89 13.48 -10.87
C ALA A 32 2.54 12.50 -9.73
N GLU A 33 2.33 11.22 -10.03
CA GLU A 33 2.12 10.18 -9.02
C GLU A 33 3.39 9.96 -8.18
N CYS A 34 4.58 9.96 -8.80
CA CYS A 34 5.82 9.83 -8.05
C CYS A 34 6.15 11.06 -7.20
N ASP A 35 5.86 12.26 -7.69
CA ASP A 35 5.97 13.48 -6.88
C ASP A 35 5.02 13.44 -5.67
N LEU A 36 3.80 12.89 -5.85
CA LEU A 36 2.86 12.68 -4.76
C LEU A 36 3.43 11.68 -3.73
N VAL A 37 3.85 10.49 -4.14
CA VAL A 37 4.41 9.47 -3.23
C VAL A 37 5.60 10.05 -2.44
N ALA A 38 6.54 10.73 -3.11
CA ALA A 38 7.67 11.37 -2.44
C ALA A 38 7.23 12.44 -1.42
N SER A 39 6.14 13.16 -1.69
CA SER A 39 5.57 14.12 -0.74
C SER A 39 4.93 13.46 0.48
N LEU A 40 4.31 12.28 0.32
CA LEU A 40 3.76 11.49 1.42
C LEU A 40 4.89 11.01 2.35
N ASP A 41 5.98 10.48 1.78
CA ASP A 41 7.15 10.05 2.55
C ASP A 41 7.77 11.21 3.34
N ALA A 42 7.90 12.38 2.71
CA ALA A 42 8.41 13.56 3.38
C ALA A 42 7.51 14.01 4.55
N ALA A 43 6.19 13.88 4.41
CA ALA A 43 5.22 14.26 5.44
C ALA A 43 5.23 13.30 6.64
N THR A 44 5.49 12.01 6.42
CA THR A 44 5.49 10.97 7.44
C THR A 44 6.87 10.62 7.99
N ALA A 45 7.95 11.23 7.47
CA ALA A 45 9.33 11.03 7.91
C ALA A 45 9.57 11.26 9.42
N ALA A 46 8.83 12.19 10.02
CA ALA A 46 8.87 12.41 11.47
C ALA A 46 7.84 11.50 12.17
N PRO A 47 8.21 10.83 13.28
CA PRO A 47 7.30 9.94 13.99
C PRO A 47 5.96 10.58 14.36
N ILE A 48 4.91 9.76 14.36
CA ILE A 48 3.52 10.14 14.65
C ILE A 48 3.16 9.64 16.05
N GLY A 49 2.43 10.46 16.82
CA GLY A 49 2.00 10.10 18.16
C GLY A 49 3.08 10.23 19.24
N THR A 50 2.82 9.65 20.40
CA THR A 50 3.66 9.69 21.60
C THR A 50 3.56 8.37 22.35
N GLY A 51 4.60 7.98 23.09
CA GLY A 51 4.61 6.77 23.91
C GLY A 51 5.67 5.77 23.47
N GLU A 52 5.35 4.49 23.52
CA GLU A 52 6.29 3.41 23.17
C GLU A 52 6.63 3.45 21.68
N SER A 53 7.91 3.27 21.35
CA SER A 53 8.36 3.34 19.96
C SER A 53 8.00 2.05 19.22
N VAL A 54 7.41 2.20 18.05
CA VAL A 54 7.03 1.10 17.15
C VAL A 54 7.33 1.51 15.72
N THR A 55 7.71 0.56 14.87
CA THR A 55 7.80 0.78 13.43
C THR A 55 6.56 0.20 12.78
N ILE A 56 5.89 0.99 11.94
CA ILE A 56 4.73 0.54 11.18
C ILE A 56 5.15 0.40 9.73
N ILE A 57 5.10 -0.84 9.23
CA ILE A 57 5.32 -1.16 7.84
C ILE A 57 3.96 -1.31 7.17
N GLY A 58 3.73 -0.63 6.06
CA GLY A 58 2.51 -0.90 5.30
C GLY A 58 2.40 -0.21 3.96
N ASP A 59 1.20 -0.28 3.38
CA ASP A 59 0.93 0.17 2.03
C ASP A 59 0.39 1.63 2.01
N SER A 60 -0.39 1.96 0.98
CA SER A 60 -1.00 3.27 0.79
C SER A 60 -1.87 3.71 1.97
N TYR A 61 -2.45 2.77 2.74
CA TYR A 61 -3.24 3.11 3.93
C TYR A 61 -2.35 3.63 5.05
N THR A 62 -1.20 2.98 5.27
CA THR A 62 -0.23 3.42 6.27
C THR A 62 0.43 4.74 5.84
N GLN A 63 0.72 4.90 4.54
CA GLN A 63 1.30 6.11 3.99
C GLN A 63 0.35 7.32 4.03
N GLY A 64 -0.97 7.10 4.16
CA GLY A 64 -1.99 8.16 4.16
C GLY A 64 -2.34 8.66 2.76
N PHE A 65 -2.23 7.78 1.75
CA PHE A 65 -2.57 8.12 0.37
C PHE A 65 -4.04 8.52 0.25
N GLY A 66 -4.30 9.63 -0.46
CA GLY A 66 -5.65 10.16 -0.64
C GLY A 66 -6.14 11.09 0.47
N LEU A 67 -5.36 11.30 1.54
CA LEU A 67 -5.63 12.30 2.56
C LEU A 67 -5.04 13.67 2.20
N ASP A 68 -5.69 14.73 2.66
CA ASP A 68 -5.16 16.10 2.59
C ASP A 68 -3.91 16.27 3.47
N ASP A 69 -3.88 15.60 4.63
CA ASP A 69 -2.71 15.50 5.51
C ASP A 69 -2.41 14.01 5.78
N PRO A 70 -1.33 13.45 5.20
CA PRO A 70 -0.94 12.05 5.38
C PRO A 70 -0.69 11.66 6.84
N ARG A 71 -0.35 12.64 7.69
CA ARG A 71 -0.12 12.41 9.12
C ARG A 71 -1.42 12.16 9.90
N THR A 72 -2.58 12.33 9.26
CA THR A 72 -3.90 12.00 9.80
C THR A 72 -4.38 10.60 9.39
N SER A 73 -3.49 9.77 8.82
CA SER A 73 -3.77 8.36 8.56
C SER A 73 -4.11 7.59 9.84
N TRP A 74 -4.49 6.32 9.67
CA TRP A 74 -4.91 5.44 10.76
C TRP A 74 -3.87 5.33 11.88
N VAL A 75 -2.59 5.51 11.54
CA VAL A 75 -1.46 5.53 12.47
C VAL A 75 -1.63 6.58 13.58
N SER A 76 -2.26 7.72 13.28
CA SER A 76 -2.47 8.80 14.25
C SER A 76 -3.47 8.47 15.36
N TYR A 77 -4.24 7.40 15.20
CA TYR A 77 -5.26 6.96 16.15
C TYR A 77 -4.75 5.89 17.13
N LEU A 78 -3.47 5.51 17.06
CA LEU A 78 -2.88 4.55 17.98
C LEU A 78 -2.51 5.23 19.32
N PRO A 79 -3.18 4.89 20.43
CA PRO A 79 -2.88 5.48 21.73
C PRO A 79 -1.52 4.98 22.24
N ASP A 80 -0.80 5.85 22.94
CA ASP A 80 0.47 5.51 23.62
C ASP A 80 1.54 4.87 22.73
N ARG A 81 1.47 5.08 21.41
CA ARG A 81 2.48 4.69 20.42
C ARG A 81 3.12 5.92 19.79
N ARG A 82 4.46 5.88 19.71
CA ARG A 82 5.27 6.78 18.88
C ARG A 82 5.73 6.01 17.65
N ALA A 83 4.95 6.11 16.57
CA ALA A 83 5.13 5.32 15.36
C ALA A 83 6.13 5.97 14.40
N THR A 84 7.15 5.22 13.99
CA THR A 84 7.92 5.51 12.77
C THR A 84 7.21 4.84 11.61
N VAL A 85 6.83 5.61 10.59
CA VAL A 85 6.16 5.09 9.39
C VAL A 85 7.21 4.72 8.34
N SER A 86 7.12 3.51 7.83
CA SER A 86 7.88 3.05 6.66
C SER A 86 6.91 2.36 5.74
N ALA A 87 6.37 3.10 4.77
CA ALA A 87 5.28 2.64 3.93
C ALA A 87 5.57 2.84 2.44
N SER A 88 4.92 2.03 1.61
CA SER A 88 5.11 2.03 0.15
C SER A 88 3.74 1.87 -0.52
N SER A 89 3.22 2.95 -1.10
CA SER A 89 1.93 2.90 -1.81
C SER A 89 1.98 1.90 -2.96
N GLY A 90 0.95 1.06 -3.05
CA GLY A 90 0.86 0.01 -4.07
C GLY A 90 1.72 -1.23 -3.80
N ALA A 91 2.54 -1.24 -2.74
CA ALA A 91 3.34 -2.40 -2.38
C ALA A 91 2.49 -3.47 -1.70
N GLY A 92 2.81 -4.72 -2.01
CA GLY A 92 2.42 -5.90 -1.24
C GLY A 92 3.63 -6.49 -0.52
N PHE A 93 3.42 -7.60 0.18
CA PHE A 93 4.54 -8.36 0.74
C PHE A 93 5.47 -8.91 -0.35
N THR A 94 4.89 -9.31 -1.49
CA THR A 94 5.62 -9.90 -2.64
C THR A 94 5.72 -8.98 -3.85
N ARG A 95 5.22 -7.74 -3.73
CA ARG A 95 5.08 -6.81 -4.85
C ARG A 95 5.67 -5.46 -4.50
N ASP A 96 6.51 -4.95 -5.39
CA ASP A 96 7.08 -3.62 -5.30
C ASP A 96 5.99 -2.54 -5.36
N GLY A 97 6.24 -1.42 -4.70
CA GLY A 97 5.35 -0.28 -4.69
C GLY A 97 5.42 0.56 -5.97
N LEU A 98 4.63 1.63 -5.97
CA LEU A 98 4.69 2.64 -7.01
C LEU A 98 6.06 3.31 -7.04
N CYS A 99 6.48 3.76 -8.22
CA CYS A 99 7.68 4.59 -8.39
C CYS A 99 8.97 3.93 -7.91
N ASP A 100 9.14 2.63 -8.22
CA ASP A 100 10.29 1.80 -7.83
C ASP A 100 10.48 1.73 -6.30
N SER A 101 9.41 1.94 -5.54
CA SER A 101 9.45 1.83 -4.08
C SER A 101 9.49 0.36 -3.67
N PRO A 102 10.21 0.00 -2.61
CA PRO A 102 10.38 -1.39 -2.21
C PRO A 102 9.06 -2.06 -1.83
N SER A 103 9.05 -3.39 -1.90
CA SER A 103 8.00 -4.24 -1.34
C SER A 103 7.94 -4.15 0.19
N LEU A 104 6.84 -4.60 0.80
CA LEU A 104 6.72 -4.58 2.27
C LEU A 104 7.72 -5.54 2.94
N SER A 105 8.13 -6.61 2.26
CA SER A 105 9.15 -7.51 2.77
C SER A 105 10.52 -6.84 2.86
N GLU A 106 10.95 -6.14 1.81
CA GLU A 106 12.20 -5.38 1.80
C GLU A 106 12.19 -4.24 2.84
N LEU A 107 11.06 -3.54 3.01
CA LEU A 107 10.92 -2.55 4.08
C LEU A 107 11.11 -3.19 5.46
N THR A 108 10.52 -4.37 5.67
CA THR A 108 10.61 -5.10 6.93
C THR A 108 12.04 -5.55 7.23
N GLU A 109 12.81 -6.01 6.24
CA GLU A 109 14.22 -6.39 6.41
C GLU A 109 15.10 -5.24 6.92
N SER A 110 14.75 -3.99 6.58
CA SER A 110 15.45 -2.79 7.03
C SER A 110 14.95 -2.23 8.36
N ALA A 111 13.81 -2.74 8.84
CA ALA A 111 13.16 -2.25 10.05
C ALA A 111 13.89 -2.70 11.32
N SER A 112 13.67 -1.98 12.41
CA SER A 112 14.22 -2.37 13.71
C SER A 112 13.23 -2.10 14.84
N GLY A 113 13.32 -2.90 15.89
CA GLY A 113 12.41 -2.85 17.03
C GLY A 113 11.08 -3.56 16.74
N PRO A 114 10.08 -3.36 17.62
CA PRO A 114 8.77 -3.98 17.47
C PRO A 114 8.04 -3.42 16.25
N LEU A 115 7.37 -4.31 15.52
CA LEU A 115 6.72 -4.00 14.25
C LEU A 115 5.20 -4.15 14.31
N ILE A 116 4.50 -3.25 13.62
CA ILE A 116 3.12 -3.47 13.17
C ILE A 116 3.19 -3.58 11.65
N LEU A 117 2.75 -4.72 11.11
CA LEU A 117 2.72 -4.95 9.66
C LEU A 117 1.28 -4.79 9.16
N GLN A 118 1.06 -3.97 8.14
CA GLN A 118 -0.24 -3.78 7.51
C GLN A 118 -0.10 -3.97 6.00
N GLY A 119 -0.86 -4.90 5.41
CA GLY A 119 -0.78 -5.14 3.97
C GLY A 119 -1.61 -6.31 3.47
N GLY A 120 -1.26 -6.81 2.28
CA GLY A 120 -1.91 -7.96 1.64
C GLY A 120 -2.87 -7.60 0.50
N LEU A 121 -3.40 -6.37 0.46
CA LEU A 121 -4.37 -6.00 -0.59
C LEU A 121 -3.71 -5.96 -1.99
N ASN A 122 -2.46 -5.51 -2.07
CA ASN A 122 -1.70 -5.45 -3.32
C ASN A 122 -1.12 -6.82 -3.75
N ASP A 123 -1.22 -7.85 -2.90
CA ASP A 123 -0.84 -9.24 -3.21
C ASP A 123 -2.00 -10.03 -3.83
N VAL A 124 -3.22 -9.46 -3.86
CA VAL A 124 -4.40 -10.07 -4.49
C VAL A 124 -4.13 -10.38 -5.97
N GLY A 125 -4.49 -11.60 -6.39
CA GLY A 125 -4.20 -12.12 -7.73
C GLY A 125 -2.73 -12.52 -7.97
N GLY A 126 -1.88 -12.43 -6.95
CA GLY A 126 -0.47 -12.82 -6.98
C GLY A 126 -0.21 -14.32 -6.77
N ASP A 127 1.07 -14.69 -6.60
CA ASP A 127 1.47 -16.07 -6.28
C ASP A 127 1.34 -16.33 -4.77
N MET A 128 0.26 -16.99 -4.35
CA MET A 128 -0.01 -17.30 -2.93
C MET A 128 1.10 -18.13 -2.27
N LYS A 129 1.84 -18.95 -3.02
CA LYS A 129 2.97 -19.70 -2.45
C LYS A 129 4.18 -18.80 -2.22
N ALA A 130 4.36 -17.78 -3.05
CA ALA A 130 5.38 -16.76 -2.80
C ALA A 130 5.00 -15.96 -1.56
N LEU A 131 3.74 -15.55 -1.45
CA LEU A 131 3.22 -14.83 -0.29
C LEU A 131 3.42 -15.63 1.01
N GLU A 132 3.05 -16.92 1.01
CA GLU A 132 3.22 -17.84 2.13
C GLU A 132 4.67 -17.90 2.61
N ARG A 133 5.63 -18.14 1.70
CA ARG A 133 7.05 -18.16 2.07
C ARG A 133 7.54 -16.82 2.59
N THR A 134 7.14 -15.73 1.93
CA THR A 134 7.55 -14.39 2.32
C THR A 134 7.04 -14.04 3.72
N ILE A 135 5.76 -14.29 4.02
CA ILE A 135 5.23 -13.97 5.34
C ILE A 135 5.83 -14.88 6.42
N ASP A 136 6.07 -16.16 6.13
CA ASP A 136 6.76 -17.10 7.05
C ASP A 136 8.17 -16.61 7.42
N ASP A 137 8.97 -16.21 6.42
CA ASP A 137 10.31 -15.67 6.61
C ASP A 137 10.27 -14.36 7.43
N LEU A 138 9.31 -13.47 7.13
CA LEU A 138 9.15 -12.20 7.84
C LEU A 138 8.79 -12.40 9.31
N LEU A 139 7.81 -13.25 9.62
CA LEU A 139 7.38 -13.48 11.00
C LEU A 139 8.43 -14.24 11.82
N SER A 140 9.19 -15.14 11.18
CA SER A 140 10.31 -15.85 11.83
C SER A 140 11.47 -14.93 12.20
N GLY A 141 11.73 -13.90 11.38
CA GLY A 141 12.92 -13.06 11.47
C GLY A 141 12.75 -11.77 12.29
N ASN A 142 11.51 -11.40 12.63
CA ASN A 142 11.20 -10.07 13.15
C ASN A 142 10.30 -10.10 14.39
N ASP A 143 10.43 -9.05 15.23
CA ASP A 143 9.58 -8.85 16.41
C ASP A 143 8.24 -8.18 15.99
N VAL A 144 7.32 -8.98 15.46
CA VAL A 144 6.01 -8.49 14.99
C VAL A 144 4.98 -8.53 16.12
N LEU A 145 4.52 -7.35 16.53
CA LEU A 145 3.48 -7.19 17.54
C LEU A 145 2.09 -7.61 17.03
N VAL A 146 1.79 -7.26 15.77
CA VAL A 146 0.53 -7.59 15.12
C VAL A 146 0.68 -7.50 13.60
N LEU A 147 0.01 -8.42 12.92
CA LEU A 147 -0.19 -8.41 11.47
C LEU A 147 -1.63 -8.01 11.17
N VAL A 148 -1.81 -6.96 10.37
CA VAL A 148 -3.10 -6.44 9.93
C VAL A 148 -3.29 -6.79 8.45
N GLY A 149 -4.26 -7.64 8.17
CA GLY A 149 -4.57 -8.11 6.82
C GLY A 149 -5.30 -7.08 5.95
N PRO A 150 -5.65 -7.46 4.71
CA PRO A 150 -6.33 -6.57 3.79
C PRO A 150 -7.75 -6.23 4.24
N THR A 151 -8.26 -5.10 3.76
CA THR A 151 -9.67 -4.72 3.88
C THR A 151 -10.50 -5.34 2.77
N ARG A 152 -11.83 -5.40 2.93
CA ARG A 152 -12.78 -5.75 1.85
C ARG A 152 -12.97 -4.56 0.88
N ALA A 153 -11.89 -4.15 0.20
CA ALA A 153 -11.90 -3.01 -0.71
C ALA A 153 -12.80 -3.29 -1.93
N PRO A 154 -13.80 -2.43 -2.24
CA PRO A 154 -14.79 -2.70 -3.30
C PRO A 154 -14.25 -2.96 -4.71
N ALA A 155 -13.04 -2.49 -5.03
CA ALA A 155 -12.45 -2.65 -6.35
C ALA A 155 -11.82 -4.04 -6.61
N PHE A 156 -11.71 -4.88 -5.58
CA PHE A 156 -11.10 -6.20 -5.66
C PHE A 156 -12.15 -7.30 -5.51
N ASP A 157 -11.86 -8.48 -6.08
CA ASP A 157 -12.72 -9.65 -5.92
C ASP A 157 -12.63 -10.19 -4.48
N ALA A 158 -13.77 -10.51 -3.89
CA ALA A 158 -13.84 -10.94 -2.49
C ALA A 158 -13.22 -12.32 -2.25
N ASP A 159 -13.30 -13.22 -3.24
CA ASP A 159 -12.71 -14.56 -3.12
C ASP A 159 -11.17 -14.45 -3.23
N GLU A 160 -10.65 -13.59 -4.10
CA GLU A 160 -9.20 -13.37 -4.19
C GLU A 160 -8.62 -12.67 -2.95
N ILE A 161 -9.39 -11.80 -2.28
CA ILE A 161 -9.01 -11.26 -0.96
C ILE A 161 -8.98 -12.37 0.08
N ALA A 162 -9.96 -13.29 0.06
CA ALA A 162 -10.05 -14.39 1.01
C ALA A 162 -8.83 -15.32 0.92
N ASP A 163 -8.32 -15.58 -0.28
CA ASP A 163 -7.09 -16.35 -0.49
C ASP A 163 -5.88 -15.72 0.23
N VAL A 164 -5.74 -14.38 0.15
CA VAL A 164 -4.67 -13.66 0.86
C VAL A 164 -4.87 -13.72 2.37
N VAL A 165 -6.11 -13.53 2.86
CA VAL A 165 -6.44 -13.64 4.28
C VAL A 165 -6.12 -15.03 4.83
N GLU A 166 -6.42 -16.09 4.09
CA GLU A 166 -6.09 -17.47 4.49
C GLU A 166 -4.59 -17.64 4.73
N VAL A 167 -3.77 -17.22 3.76
CA VAL A 167 -2.30 -17.30 3.86
C VAL A 167 -1.76 -16.50 5.04
N LEU A 168 -2.17 -15.24 5.20
CA LEU A 168 -1.67 -14.37 6.26
C LEU A 168 -2.12 -14.86 7.66
N SER A 169 -3.37 -15.32 7.77
CA SER A 169 -3.92 -15.77 9.05
C SER A 169 -3.31 -17.10 9.52
N GLU A 170 -3.05 -18.05 8.61
CA GLU A 170 -2.39 -19.31 8.95
C GLU A 170 -0.95 -19.05 9.40
N ALA A 171 -0.19 -18.25 8.65
CA ALA A 171 1.18 -17.90 9.02
C ALA A 171 1.25 -17.19 10.38
N ALA A 172 0.41 -16.19 10.62
CA ALA A 172 0.37 -15.49 11.91
C ALA A 172 0.07 -16.44 13.08
N LYS A 173 -0.87 -17.35 12.88
CA LYS A 173 -1.22 -18.39 13.86
C LYS A 173 -0.05 -19.35 14.13
N GLU A 174 0.68 -19.77 13.09
CA GLU A 174 1.86 -20.64 13.23
C GLU A 174 2.99 -19.98 14.03
N HIS A 175 3.19 -18.67 13.83
CA HIS A 175 4.21 -17.88 14.54
C HIS A 175 3.76 -17.30 15.87
N GLY A 176 2.49 -17.50 16.25
CA GLY A 176 1.92 -16.93 17.48
C GLY A 176 1.79 -15.41 17.45
N VAL A 177 1.77 -14.82 16.26
CA VAL A 177 1.59 -13.38 16.03
C VAL A 177 0.09 -13.06 15.97
N PRO A 178 -0.41 -12.06 16.70
CA PRO A 178 -1.78 -11.60 16.55
C PRO A 178 -2.09 -11.20 15.11
N TYR A 179 -3.21 -11.70 14.57
CA TYR A 179 -3.71 -11.34 13.24
C TYR A 179 -5.03 -10.59 13.35
N LEU A 180 -5.14 -9.46 12.64
CA LEU A 180 -6.37 -8.69 12.51
C LEU A 180 -6.90 -8.82 11.08
N ASP A 181 -8.04 -9.49 10.96
CA ASP A 181 -8.77 -9.58 9.69
C ASP A 181 -9.61 -8.31 9.47
N ALA A 182 -9.10 -7.42 8.62
CA ALA A 182 -9.75 -6.16 8.30
C ALA A 182 -10.88 -6.31 7.25
N THR A 183 -11.12 -7.51 6.72
CA THR A 183 -12.25 -7.75 5.79
C THR A 183 -13.60 -7.72 6.49
N GLU A 184 -13.61 -7.91 7.81
CA GLU A 184 -14.80 -7.88 8.64
C GLU A 184 -15.17 -6.46 9.11
N TRP A 185 -14.40 -5.44 8.72
CA TRP A 185 -14.65 -4.05 9.09
C TRP A 185 -15.44 -3.34 7.99
N ASP A 186 -16.49 -2.63 8.39
CA ASP A 186 -17.29 -1.80 7.49
C ASP A 186 -16.63 -0.43 7.38
N LEU A 187 -15.77 -0.26 6.36
CA LEU A 187 -14.93 0.92 6.20
C LEU A 187 -15.35 1.77 4.99
N PRO A 188 -15.38 3.11 5.11
CA PRO A 188 -15.67 4.00 3.99
C PRO A 188 -14.45 4.26 3.08
N PHE A 189 -14.66 4.06 1.77
CA PHE A 189 -13.67 4.25 0.70
C PHE A 189 -13.98 5.44 -0.21
N SER A 190 -12.95 6.08 -0.75
CA SER A 190 -13.06 7.25 -1.63
C SER A 190 -13.18 6.87 -3.11
N ASP A 191 -12.44 5.86 -3.55
CA ASP A 191 -12.37 5.39 -4.95
C ASP A 191 -12.58 3.86 -5.07
N GLY A 192 -13.06 3.23 -3.99
CA GLY A 192 -13.23 1.79 -3.89
C GLY A 192 -11.94 1.03 -3.55
N ILE A 193 -10.81 1.74 -3.36
CA ILE A 193 -9.52 1.18 -2.91
C ILE A 193 -9.05 1.93 -1.67
N HIS A 194 -8.93 3.24 -1.73
CA HIS A 194 -8.34 4.06 -0.67
C HIS A 194 -9.39 4.49 0.35
N LEU A 195 -9.05 4.39 1.64
CA LEU A 195 -9.89 4.83 2.74
C LEU A 195 -10.16 6.34 2.66
N THR A 196 -11.34 6.74 3.11
CA THR A 196 -11.60 8.15 3.43
C THR A 196 -10.95 8.54 4.76
N ALA A 197 -10.96 9.83 5.11
CA ALA A 197 -10.52 10.28 6.44
C ALA A 197 -11.27 9.57 7.58
N ASP A 198 -12.58 9.38 7.45
CA ASP A 198 -13.38 8.61 8.42
C ASP A 198 -12.97 7.14 8.44
N GLY A 199 -12.63 6.57 7.27
CA GLY A 199 -12.17 5.18 7.16
C GLY A 199 -10.81 4.96 7.82
N HIS A 200 -9.91 5.93 7.75
CA HIS A 200 -8.66 5.89 8.51
C HIS A 200 -8.90 5.97 10.02
N ALA A 201 -9.85 6.79 10.48
CA ALA A 201 -10.21 6.87 11.90
C ALA A 201 -10.77 5.54 12.42
N GLU A 202 -11.67 4.92 11.66
CA GLU A 202 -12.26 3.62 12.01
C GLU A 202 -11.23 2.49 11.98
N PHE A 203 -10.43 2.40 10.91
CA PHE A 203 -9.34 1.42 10.81
C PHE A 203 -8.37 1.55 11.99
N GLY A 204 -7.95 2.77 12.30
CA GLY A 204 -7.04 3.04 13.42
C GLY A 204 -7.65 2.67 14.76
N GLY A 205 -8.95 2.92 14.96
CA GLY A 205 -9.69 2.50 16.15
C GLY A 205 -9.77 0.98 16.33
N HIS A 206 -9.95 0.23 15.24
CA HIS A 206 -9.94 -1.23 15.28
C HIS A 206 -8.57 -1.79 15.64
N VAL A 207 -7.49 -1.25 15.05
CA VAL A 207 -6.12 -1.66 15.39
C VAL A 207 -5.80 -1.29 16.83
N ALA A 208 -6.09 -0.06 17.25
CA ALA A 208 -5.85 0.41 18.62
C ALA A 208 -6.55 -0.42 19.69
N SER A 209 -7.75 -0.93 19.41
CA SER A 209 -8.51 -1.77 20.34
C SER A 209 -7.95 -3.18 20.51
N SER A 210 -6.96 -3.54 19.69
CA SER A 210 -6.36 -4.88 19.62
C SER A 210 -4.90 -4.94 20.10
N LEU A 211 -4.33 -3.79 20.47
CA LEU A 211 -2.98 -3.61 21.02
C LEU A 211 -2.99 -3.55 22.55
#